data_AF-A0A9D9QFM5-F1
#
_entry.id   AF-A0A9D9QFM5-F1
#
_cell.length_a   1.000
_cell.length_b   1.000
_cell.length_c   1.000
_cell.angle_alpha   90.00
_cell.angle_beta   90.00
_cell.angle_gamma   90.00
#
_symmetry.space_group_name_H-M   'P 1'
#
loop_
_entity.id
_entity.type
_entity.pdbx_description
1 polymer ?
#
loop_
_entity_poly.entity_id
_entity_poly.type
_entity_poly.pdbx_seq_one_letter_code
_entity_poly.pdbx_strand_id
1 'polypeptide(L)'
;MIQILFAKSSSFFKSSRRFENLPVWSTKRISERISSFFITFAETLVMQILQTAITRAELAALAENTFGDMIKCVADVKLGLLALDAELHADLEHLLLENGSAGEDLWGFNLYPEEEGEDFIEYDSLINIRSWQNNPTRDVLDPGVREAIKQIVEQFIIG
;
A
#
# COMPACT_ATOMS: atom_id res chain seq x y z
N MET A 1 7.15 33.55 7.20
CA MET A 1 8.48 33.88 6.67
C MET A 1 9.54 33.16 7.51
N ILE A 2 9.93 31.96 7.09
CA ILE A 2 11.17 31.29 7.51
C ILE A 2 11.73 30.70 6.22
N GLN A 3 12.81 31.29 5.71
CA GLN A 3 13.44 30.91 4.46
C GLN A 3 14.27 29.64 4.64
N ILE A 4 14.05 28.65 3.77
CA ILE A 4 14.92 27.50 3.60
C ILE A 4 16.03 27.93 2.63
N LEU A 5 17.26 28.06 3.12
CA LEU A 5 18.46 28.27 2.30
C LEU A 5 19.07 26.90 1.97
N PHE A 6 18.87 26.46 0.73
CA PHE A 6 19.72 25.46 0.08
C PHE A 6 21.04 26.14 -0.31
N ALA A 7 22.18 25.62 0.15
CA ALA A 7 23.49 26.02 -0.35
C ALA A 7 24.20 24.80 -0.95
N LYS A 8 24.38 24.84 -2.27
CA LYS A 8 25.26 23.96 -3.07
C LYS A 8 26.73 24.35 -2.86
N SER A 9 27.58 23.32 -2.84
CA SER A 9 28.93 23.21 -3.45
C SER A 9 30.00 24.31 -3.29
N SER A 10 31.18 23.84 -2.86
CA SER A 10 32.55 24.22 -3.28
C SER A 10 33.08 25.65 -3.09
N SER A 11 34.16 25.71 -2.31
CA SER A 11 35.30 26.65 -2.28
C SER A 11 35.04 28.15 -1.98
N PHE A 12 36.05 28.76 -1.34
CA PHE A 12 36.22 30.20 -1.07
C PHE A 12 35.54 30.80 0.18
N PHE A 13 36.29 30.95 1.28
CA PHE A 13 36.82 32.26 1.76
C PHE A 13 37.41 32.14 3.18
N LYS A 14 38.52 32.86 3.38
CA LYS A 14 39.36 32.92 4.58
C LYS A 14 38.69 33.67 5.74
N SER A 15 39.11 33.30 6.95
CA SER A 15 39.37 34.20 8.07
C SER A 15 38.17 34.91 8.74
N SER A 16 37.74 34.39 9.88
CA SER A 16 37.69 35.18 11.12
C SER A 16 37.71 34.27 12.35
N ARG A 17 38.63 34.55 13.27
CA ARG A 17 38.77 33.86 14.56
C ARG A 17 37.61 34.25 15.46
N ARG A 18 36.63 33.37 15.68
CA ARG A 18 35.75 33.46 16.87
C ARG A 18 34.87 32.24 17.15
N PHE A 19 35.37 31.01 16.97
CA PHE A 19 34.70 29.83 17.52
C PHE A 19 35.72 28.75 17.88
N GLU A 20 36.54 29.01 18.91
CA GLU A 20 37.53 28.04 19.42
C GLU A 20 36.99 27.15 20.55
N ASN A 21 35.72 27.27 20.97
CA ASN A 21 35.17 26.49 22.08
C ASN A 21 33.73 26.02 21.85
N LEU A 22 33.46 25.42 20.68
CA LEU A 22 32.24 24.62 20.51
C LEU A 22 32.61 23.14 20.68
N PRO A 23 31.90 22.36 21.52
CA PRO A 23 32.15 20.94 21.65
C PRO A 23 32.02 20.27 20.28
N VAL A 24 33.10 19.62 19.83
CA VAL A 24 33.12 18.79 18.62
C VAL A 24 32.27 17.56 18.91
N TRP A 25 30.96 17.70 18.75
CA TRP A 25 30.07 16.54 18.70
C TRP A 25 30.44 15.74 17.46
N SER A 26 30.89 14.50 17.67
CA SER A 26 31.19 13.52 16.63
C SER A 26 30.05 13.47 15.62
N THR A 27 30.30 13.97 14.41
CA THR A 27 29.35 13.99 13.29
C THR A 27 28.86 12.60 12.88
N LYS A 28 29.58 11.54 13.26
CA LYS A 28 29.15 10.14 13.04
C LYS A 28 27.85 9.79 13.76
N ARG A 29 27.63 10.29 14.98
CA ARG A 29 26.46 9.90 15.80
C ARG A 29 25.15 10.53 15.31
N ILE A 30 25.24 11.66 14.60
CA ILE A 30 24.08 12.38 14.07
C ILE A 30 23.68 11.81 12.71
N SER A 31 24.65 11.44 11.85
CA SER A 31 24.35 10.75 10.60
C SER A 31 23.70 9.39 10.82
N GLU A 32 24.12 8.64 11.83
CA GLU A 32 23.52 7.33 12.16
C GLU A 32 22.09 7.44 12.68
N ARG A 33 21.75 8.51 13.44
CA ARG A 33 20.38 8.73 13.95
C ARG A 33 19.42 9.27 12.90
N ILE A 34 19.90 10.05 11.94
CA ILE A 34 19.10 10.47 10.78
C ILE A 34 18.91 9.26 9.86
N SER A 35 19.97 8.47 9.65
CA SER A 35 19.89 7.21 8.88
C SER A 35 18.95 6.20 9.54
N SER A 36 18.96 6.05 10.87
CA SER A 36 18.01 5.14 11.54
C SER A 36 16.57 5.63 11.46
N PHE A 37 16.34 6.96 11.45
CA PHE A 37 15.00 7.54 11.30
C PHE A 37 14.43 7.36 9.88
N PHE A 38 15.27 7.34 8.86
CA PHE A 38 14.87 7.01 7.48
C PHE A 38 14.76 5.50 7.24
N ILE A 39 15.57 4.68 7.92
CA ILE A 39 15.55 3.21 7.76
C ILE A 39 14.30 2.58 8.42
N THR A 40 13.70 3.20 9.45
CA THR A 40 12.40 2.75 9.97
C THR A 40 11.23 3.01 9.00
N PHE A 41 11.42 3.82 7.94
CA PHE A 41 10.38 4.08 6.93
C PHE A 41 10.39 3.06 5.78
N ALA A 42 11.37 2.15 5.76
CA ALA A 42 11.47 1.05 4.81
C ALA A 42 11.17 -0.29 5.50
N GLU A 43 10.14 -0.32 6.34
CA GLU A 43 9.52 -1.60 6.69
C GLU A 43 8.77 -2.07 5.44
N THR A 44 9.36 -3.09 4.78
CA THR A 44 8.73 -3.91 3.75
C THR A 44 7.25 -4.10 4.05
N LEU A 45 6.42 -3.58 3.16
CA LEU A 45 4.97 -3.57 3.29
C LEU A 45 4.48 -5.01 3.39
N VAL A 46 3.69 -5.23 4.44
CA VAL A 46 3.12 -6.51 4.86
C VAL A 46 1.62 -6.30 4.78
N MET A 47 0.89 -7.26 4.21
CA MET A 47 -0.56 -7.45 4.32
C MET A 47 -1.30 -6.36 5.13
N GLN A 48 -2.09 -5.52 4.45
CA GLN A 48 -2.68 -4.32 5.06
C GLN A 48 -4.10 -4.03 4.61
N ILE A 49 -4.86 -3.31 5.45
CA ILE A 49 -6.13 -2.66 5.10
C ILE A 49 -5.85 -1.19 4.78
N LEU A 50 -6.16 -0.75 3.57
CA LEU A 50 -5.91 0.63 3.15
C LEU A 50 -6.75 1.62 3.97
N GLN A 51 -6.08 2.64 4.51
CA GLN A 51 -6.70 3.75 5.21
C GLN A 51 -6.85 5.01 4.34
N THR A 52 -5.99 5.10 3.32
CA THR A 52 -5.94 6.22 2.38
C THR A 52 -5.72 5.67 0.98
N ALA A 53 -6.14 6.44 -0.02
CA ALA A 53 -5.88 6.08 -1.40
C ALA A 53 -4.37 6.02 -1.70
N ILE A 54 -4.00 5.08 -2.56
CA ILE A 54 -2.66 4.93 -3.13
C ILE A 54 -2.74 5.09 -4.64
N THR A 55 -1.64 5.47 -5.26
CA THR A 55 -1.52 5.57 -6.70
C THR A 55 -1.37 4.21 -7.35
N ARG A 56 -1.77 4.10 -8.62
CA ARG A 56 -1.53 2.92 -9.45
C ARG A 56 -0.03 2.57 -9.56
N ALA A 57 0.84 3.58 -9.51
CA ALA A 57 2.30 3.37 -9.47
C ALA A 57 2.79 2.78 -8.14
N GLU A 58 2.22 3.21 -7.00
CA GLU A 58 2.50 2.59 -5.70
C GLU A 58 1.98 1.15 -5.66
N LEU A 59 0.81 0.90 -6.24
CA LEU A 59 0.26 -0.44 -6.41
C LEU A 59 1.17 -1.32 -7.29
N ALA A 60 1.70 -0.81 -8.40
CA ALA A 60 2.66 -1.53 -9.23
C ALA A 60 3.95 -1.88 -8.46
N ALA A 61 4.49 -0.94 -7.68
CA ALA A 61 5.67 -1.17 -6.85
C ALA A 61 5.43 -2.24 -5.76
N LEU A 62 4.21 -2.34 -5.23
CA LEU A 62 3.81 -3.42 -4.34
C LEU A 62 3.79 -4.77 -5.08
N ALA A 63 3.26 -4.81 -6.32
CA ALA A 63 3.12 -6.03 -7.10
C ALA A 63 4.47 -6.68 -7.42
N GLU A 64 5.47 -5.86 -7.78
CA GLU A 64 6.83 -6.31 -8.08
C GLU A 64 7.47 -7.08 -6.92
N ASN A 65 7.12 -6.76 -5.67
CA ASN A 65 7.70 -7.40 -4.48
C ASN A 65 7.06 -8.75 -4.16
N THR A 66 5.85 -9.02 -4.66
CA THR A 66 5.03 -10.15 -4.19
C THR A 66 4.72 -11.14 -5.32
N PHE A 67 4.11 -10.70 -6.43
CA PHE A 67 3.65 -11.60 -7.52
C PHE A 67 4.08 -11.19 -8.93
N GLY A 68 4.82 -10.08 -9.08
CA GLY A 68 5.28 -9.59 -10.36
C GLY A 68 4.31 -8.60 -10.99
N ASP A 69 3.21 -9.09 -11.56
CA ASP A 69 2.27 -8.29 -12.37
C ASP A 69 0.90 -8.06 -11.73
N MET A 70 0.62 -8.69 -10.59
CA MET A 70 -0.68 -8.64 -9.92
C MET A 70 -0.60 -8.47 -8.41
N ILE A 71 -1.68 -7.96 -7.82
CA ILE A 71 -1.88 -7.92 -6.37
C ILE A 71 -3.19 -8.60 -6.01
N LYS A 72 -3.12 -9.49 -5.03
CA LYS A 72 -4.31 -10.07 -4.40
C LYS A 72 -4.98 -9.07 -3.49
N CYS A 73 -6.29 -8.96 -3.61
CA CYS A 73 -7.11 -8.05 -2.83
C CYS A 73 -8.34 -8.78 -2.28
N VAL A 74 -8.84 -8.31 -1.13
CA VAL A 74 -10.17 -8.65 -0.61
C VAL A 74 -10.88 -7.35 -0.24
N ALA A 75 -12.11 -7.19 -0.71
CA ALA A 75 -12.96 -6.07 -0.33
C ALA A 75 -14.06 -6.54 0.62
N ASP A 76 -14.38 -5.68 1.60
CA ASP A 76 -15.65 -5.73 2.31
C ASP A 76 -16.64 -4.81 1.60
N VAL A 77 -17.63 -5.39 0.92
CA VAL A 77 -18.59 -4.64 0.09
C VAL A 77 -19.64 -3.88 0.91
N LYS A 78 -19.73 -4.16 2.22
CA LYS A 78 -20.68 -3.50 3.12
C LYS A 78 -20.04 -2.36 3.91
N LEU A 79 -18.81 -2.56 4.37
CA LEU A 79 -18.04 -1.55 5.10
C LEU A 79 -17.19 -0.66 4.18
N GLY A 80 -17.01 -1.04 2.91
CA GLY A 80 -16.22 -0.26 1.97
C GLY A 80 -14.73 -0.31 2.28
N LEU A 81 -14.23 -1.47 2.72
CA LEU A 81 -12.82 -1.68 3.07
C LEU A 81 -12.10 -2.42 1.95
N LEU A 82 -10.80 -2.17 1.81
CA LEU A 82 -9.92 -2.85 0.87
C LEU A 82 -8.65 -3.33 1.57
N ALA A 83 -8.43 -4.65 1.56
CA ALA A 83 -7.20 -5.27 2.03
C ALA A 83 -6.38 -5.80 0.85
N LEU A 84 -5.06 -5.65 0.89
CA LEU A 84 -4.15 -6.08 -0.17
C LEU A 84 -2.78 -6.55 0.34
N ASP A 85 -1.99 -7.11 -0.59
CA ASP A 85 -0.57 -7.48 -0.43
C ASP A 85 -0.31 -8.67 0.52
N ALA A 86 -1.00 -9.78 0.27
CA ALA A 86 -0.73 -11.08 0.91
C ALA A 86 -0.54 -12.19 -0.12
N GLU A 87 0.16 -13.27 0.27
CA GLU A 87 0.37 -14.47 -0.57
C GLU A 87 -0.96 -15.14 -0.96
N LEU A 88 -1.92 -15.18 -0.04
CA LEU A 88 -3.23 -15.79 -0.24
C LEU A 88 -4.36 -14.81 0.05
N HIS A 89 -5.43 -14.88 -0.75
CA HIS A 89 -6.68 -14.14 -0.46
C HIS A 89 -7.28 -14.51 0.90
N ALA A 90 -7.05 -15.73 1.39
CA ALA A 90 -7.52 -16.18 2.69
C ALA A 90 -6.88 -15.42 3.86
N ASP A 91 -5.62 -14.97 3.72
CA ASP A 91 -4.96 -14.18 4.76
C ASP A 91 -5.58 -12.78 4.85
N LEU A 92 -5.92 -12.19 3.69
CA LEU A 92 -6.63 -10.90 3.61
C LEU A 92 -8.07 -11.01 4.13
N GLU A 93 -8.76 -12.09 3.80
CA GLU A 93 -10.09 -12.40 4.36
C GLU A 93 -10.01 -12.49 5.88
N HIS A 94 -9.02 -13.21 6.41
CA HIS A 94 -8.80 -13.33 7.84
C HIS A 94 -8.52 -11.97 8.51
N LEU A 95 -7.66 -11.15 7.89
CA LEU A 95 -7.35 -9.81 8.39
C LEU A 95 -8.62 -8.94 8.51
N LEU A 96 -9.49 -8.96 7.51
CA LEU A 96 -10.74 -8.20 7.55
C LEU A 96 -11.71 -8.75 8.60
N LEU A 97 -11.82 -10.07 8.75
CA LEU A 97 -12.62 -10.70 9.80
C LEU A 97 -12.17 -10.27 11.21
N GLU A 98 -10.85 -10.22 11.45
CA GLU A 98 -10.30 -9.75 12.72
C GLU A 98 -10.60 -8.26 12.99
N ASN A 99 -10.85 -7.49 11.93
CA ASN A 99 -11.16 -6.06 11.98
C ASN A 99 -12.67 -5.75 11.88
N GLY A 100 -13.53 -6.77 12.06
CA GLY A 100 -14.97 -6.59 12.25
C GLY A 100 -15.83 -6.75 10.99
N SER A 101 -15.23 -7.14 9.86
CA SER A 101 -15.98 -7.56 8.69
C SER A 101 -16.77 -8.83 8.93
N ALA A 102 -17.89 -9.00 8.23
CA ALA A 102 -18.62 -10.25 8.18
C ALA A 102 -18.19 -11.05 6.95
N GLY A 103 -17.94 -12.36 7.10
CA GLY A 103 -17.44 -13.18 5.99
C GLY A 103 -18.34 -13.18 4.75
N GLU A 104 -19.65 -13.05 4.92
CA GLU A 104 -20.62 -12.95 3.82
C GLU A 104 -20.45 -11.69 2.94
N ASP A 105 -19.82 -10.64 3.48
CA ASP A 105 -19.57 -9.36 2.81
C ASP A 105 -18.17 -9.30 2.18
N LEU A 106 -17.32 -10.33 2.34
CA LEU A 106 -15.94 -10.36 1.86
C LEU A 106 -15.81 -11.04 0.50
N TRP A 107 -15.13 -10.38 -0.45
CA TRP A 107 -14.94 -10.88 -1.81
C TRP A 107 -13.51 -10.68 -2.30
N GLY A 108 -12.91 -11.74 -2.83
CA GLY A 108 -11.53 -11.75 -3.31
C GLY A 108 -11.42 -11.47 -4.80
N PHE A 109 -10.37 -10.74 -5.20
CA PHE A 109 -10.07 -10.40 -6.59
C PHE A 109 -8.58 -10.09 -6.75
N ASN A 110 -8.12 -9.94 -7.98
CA ASN A 110 -6.77 -9.51 -8.32
C ASN A 110 -6.83 -8.14 -9.01
N LEU A 111 -5.82 -7.32 -8.76
CA LEU A 111 -5.58 -6.07 -9.49
C LEU A 111 -4.32 -6.23 -10.34
N TYR A 112 -4.38 -5.76 -11.58
CA TYR A 112 -3.27 -5.77 -12.54
C TYR A 112 -2.83 -4.33 -12.83
N PRO A 113 -1.85 -3.78 -12.10
CA PRO A 113 -1.50 -2.35 -12.19
C PRO A 113 -0.99 -1.90 -13.56
N GLU A 114 -0.65 -2.80 -14.48
CA GLU A 114 -0.23 -2.45 -15.84
C GLU A 114 -1.37 -2.57 -16.87
N GLU A 115 -2.51 -3.16 -16.51
CA GLU A 115 -3.66 -3.34 -17.40
C GLU A 115 -4.64 -2.16 -17.32
N GLU A 116 -5.33 -1.85 -18.43
CA GLU A 116 -6.28 -0.74 -18.52
C GLU A 116 -7.73 -1.23 -18.65
N GLY A 117 -8.69 -0.35 -18.31
CA GLY A 117 -10.10 -0.62 -18.54
C GLY A 117 -10.65 -1.78 -17.71
N GLU A 118 -11.34 -2.72 -18.36
CA GLU A 118 -11.98 -3.86 -17.70
C GLU A 118 -10.98 -4.92 -17.22
N ASP A 119 -9.77 -4.96 -17.80
CA ASP A 119 -8.73 -5.93 -17.49
C ASP A 119 -7.95 -5.57 -16.21
N PHE A 120 -8.18 -4.37 -15.65
CA PHE A 120 -7.56 -3.93 -14.39
C PHE A 120 -7.99 -4.78 -13.18
N ILE A 121 -9.22 -5.31 -13.18
CA ILE A 121 -9.79 -6.08 -12.07
C ILE A 121 -10.18 -7.48 -12.55
N GLU A 122 -9.56 -8.50 -11.97
CA GLU A 122 -9.92 -9.90 -12.19
C GLU A 122 -10.61 -10.48 -10.95
N TYR A 123 -11.86 -10.91 -11.09
CA TYR A 123 -12.69 -11.38 -9.97
C TYR A 123 -12.42 -12.85 -9.56
N ASP A 124 -11.23 -13.39 -9.85
CA ASP A 124 -10.90 -14.80 -9.61
C ASP A 124 -10.25 -15.03 -8.23
N SER A 125 -10.97 -15.70 -7.33
CA SER A 125 -10.45 -16.10 -6.02
C SER A 125 -11.08 -17.37 -5.47
N LEU A 126 -10.28 -18.18 -4.76
CA LEU A 126 -10.79 -19.39 -4.09
C LEU A 126 -11.78 -19.07 -2.96
N ILE A 127 -11.65 -17.92 -2.28
CA ILE A 127 -12.55 -17.55 -1.19
C ILE A 127 -13.98 -17.29 -1.68
N ASN A 128 -14.15 -17.02 -2.98
CA ASN A 128 -15.45 -16.72 -3.59
C ASN A 128 -16.31 -17.98 -3.83
N ILE A 129 -15.76 -19.20 -3.69
CA ILE A 129 -16.51 -20.45 -3.88
C ILE A 129 -17.47 -20.65 -2.69
N ARG A 130 -18.70 -20.14 -2.83
CA ARG A 130 -19.72 -20.05 -1.78
C ARG A 130 -21.10 -20.40 -2.33
N SER A 131 -21.38 -21.70 -2.43
CA SER A 131 -22.67 -22.19 -2.95
C SER A 131 -23.88 -21.66 -2.14
N TRP A 132 -23.72 -21.40 -0.85
CA TRP A 132 -24.79 -20.87 0.00
C TRP A 132 -25.13 -19.39 -0.27
N GLN A 133 -24.24 -18.64 -0.93
CA GLN A 133 -24.49 -17.28 -1.41
C GLN A 133 -24.78 -17.24 -2.93
N ASN A 134 -25.19 -18.37 -3.52
CA ASN A 134 -25.44 -18.49 -4.96
C ASN A 134 -24.19 -18.19 -5.83
N ASN A 135 -22.98 -18.43 -5.30
CA ASN A 135 -21.72 -18.23 -6.01
C ASN A 135 -20.85 -19.50 -6.00
N PRO A 136 -21.17 -20.56 -6.77
CA PRO A 136 -20.44 -21.83 -6.73
C PRO A 136 -19.13 -21.83 -7.55
N THR A 137 -18.57 -20.66 -7.86
CA THR A 137 -17.38 -20.47 -8.70
C THR A 137 -16.34 -19.61 -7.98
N ARG A 138 -15.13 -19.51 -8.55
CA ARG A 138 -14.11 -18.57 -8.06
C ARG A 138 -14.37 -17.13 -8.50
N ASP A 139 -15.16 -16.96 -9.55
CA ASP A 139 -15.59 -15.67 -10.06
C ASP A 139 -16.64 -15.05 -9.13
N VAL A 140 -16.85 -13.74 -9.21
CA VAL A 140 -17.98 -13.03 -8.59
C VAL A 140 -19.13 -12.99 -9.60
N LEU A 141 -20.18 -13.78 -9.40
CA LEU A 141 -21.31 -13.87 -10.35
C LEU A 141 -22.33 -12.74 -10.22
N ASP A 142 -22.44 -12.15 -9.02
CA ASP A 142 -23.41 -11.08 -8.76
C ASP A 142 -22.87 -9.74 -9.32
N PRO A 143 -23.55 -9.11 -10.30
CA PRO A 143 -23.09 -7.85 -10.89
C PRO A 143 -23.14 -6.67 -9.91
N GLY A 144 -24.01 -6.69 -8.91
CA GLY A 144 -24.06 -5.68 -7.86
C GLY A 144 -22.84 -5.77 -6.94
N VAL A 145 -22.36 -6.98 -6.64
CA VAL A 145 -21.11 -7.18 -5.89
C VAL A 145 -19.91 -6.69 -6.71
N ARG A 146 -19.85 -6.99 -8.02
CA ARG A 146 -18.78 -6.46 -8.90
C ARG A 146 -18.75 -4.94 -8.93
N GLU A 147 -19.92 -4.30 -9.05
CA GLU A 147 -20.02 -2.85 -9.03
C GLU A 147 -19.58 -2.26 -7.68
N ALA A 148 -19.94 -2.89 -6.55
CA ALA A 148 -19.48 -2.48 -5.24
C ALA A 148 -17.95 -2.59 -5.08
N ILE A 149 -17.36 -3.70 -5.55
CA ILE A 149 -15.89 -3.89 -5.57
C ILE A 149 -15.25 -2.78 -6.41
N LYS A 150 -15.76 -2.53 -7.62
CA LYS A 150 -15.24 -1.50 -8.50
C LYS A 150 -15.24 -0.12 -7.83
N GLN A 151 -16.34 0.27 -7.18
CA GLN A 151 -16.43 1.55 -6.47
C GLN A 151 -15.42 1.65 -5.32
N ILE A 152 -15.20 0.57 -4.58
CA ILE A 152 -14.18 0.51 -3.52
C ILE A 152 -12.78 0.66 -4.11
N VAL A 153 -12.49 -0.05 -5.22
CA VAL A 153 -11.20 0.07 -5.91
C VAL A 153 -10.97 1.50 -6.40
N GLU A 154 -11.97 2.13 -7.03
CA GLU A 154 -11.88 3.53 -7.49
C GLU A 154 -11.72 4.54 -6.33
N GLN A 155 -12.20 4.22 -5.13
CA GLN A 155 -11.98 5.03 -3.93
C GLN A 155 -10.54 4.97 -3.43
N PHE A 156 -9.90 3.79 -3.50
CA PHE A 156 -8.60 3.55 -2.88
C PHE A 156 -7.43 3.56 -3.86
N ILE A 157 -7.66 3.35 -5.16
CA ILE A 157 -6.61 3.31 -6.17
C ILE A 157 -6.84 4.44 -7.17
N ILE A 158 -5.89 5.39 -7.23
CA ILE A 158 -5.96 6.56 -8.11
C ILE A 158 -4.91 6.49 -9.22
N GLY A 159 -5.26 6.95 -10.42
CA GLY A 159 -4.36 7.02 -11.57
C GLY A 159 -4.88 6.24 -12.76
#